data_AF-A0A9D8FSJ6-F1
#
_entry.id   AF-A0A9D8FSJ6-F1
#
_cell.length_a   1.000
_cell.length_b   1.000
_cell.length_c   1.000
_cell.angle_alpha   90.00
_cell.angle_beta   90.00
_cell.angle_gamma   90.00
#
_symmetry.space_group_name_H-M   'P 1'
#
loop_
_entity.id
_entity.type
_entity.pdbx_description
1 polymer ?
#
loop_
_entity_poly.entity_id
_entity_poly.type
_entity_poly.pdbx_seq_one_letter_code
_entity_poly.pdbx_strand_id
1 'polypeptide(L)'
;MRHLQFFLILIGFLLLQNPPAKSFPASDKVENIKKEIKLLNLINGLELSQEQMEYIIQQAEQAKRLRLDFDKQKQERSAENYKTYAHLREELMQGREVSDQLKRHVHQRNKLVHDLKDLYEDRINSLAVKIKNNLQGYQLYLLDQFKPCIIPPDNTVRIGQIKDSKGIEKQLDRIRSAPDHVFVKRKDNVSEKILEAIKKHLPKGYIIEEEQEKKRILTIYENARQLSDIDYSLKKADIVKELISKYTLPKLPIDITIKIERHFLTPEIIQLLKEKLETN
;
A
#
# COMPACT_ATOMS: atom_id res chain seq x y z
N MET A 1 -49.50 47.38 -17.30
CA MET A 1 -49.38 46.16 -16.46
C MET A 1 -49.41 44.86 -17.28
N ARG A 2 -48.61 44.74 -18.35
CA ARG A 2 -48.48 43.47 -19.12
C ARG A 2 -47.02 43.08 -19.41
N HIS A 3 -46.05 43.96 -19.15
CA HIS A 3 -44.62 43.68 -19.33
C HIS A 3 -43.91 43.19 -18.05
N LEU A 4 -44.52 43.36 -16.88
CA LEU A 4 -43.92 42.93 -15.61
C LEU A 4 -44.11 41.42 -15.33
N GLN A 5 -45.13 40.79 -15.91
CA GLN A 5 -45.38 39.35 -15.77
C GLN A 5 -44.51 38.49 -16.70
N PHE A 6 -44.01 39.02 -17.82
CA PHE A 6 -43.11 38.28 -18.71
C PHE A 6 -41.67 38.22 -18.19
N PHE A 7 -41.23 39.19 -17.38
CA PHE A 7 -39.87 39.21 -16.83
C PHE A 7 -39.67 38.23 -15.67
N LEU A 8 -40.74 37.96 -14.89
CA LEU A 8 -40.69 37.02 -13.76
C LEU A 8 -40.71 35.54 -14.20
N ILE A 9 -41.23 35.24 -15.39
CA ILE A 9 -41.23 33.86 -15.93
C ILE A 9 -39.86 33.50 -16.55
N LEU A 10 -39.11 34.49 -17.06
CA LEU A 10 -37.78 34.25 -17.65
C LEU A 10 -36.69 33.98 -16.59
N ILE A 11 -36.81 34.57 -15.39
CA ILE A 11 -35.86 34.35 -14.28
C ILE A 11 -36.12 33.00 -13.60
N GLY A 12 -37.37 32.51 -13.61
CA GLY A 12 -37.73 31.19 -13.09
C GLY A 12 -37.18 30.02 -13.91
N PHE A 13 -36.98 30.21 -15.22
CA PHE A 13 -36.48 29.14 -16.10
C PHE A 13 -34.94 29.04 -16.15
N LEU A 14 -34.23 30.13 -15.82
CA LEU A 14 -32.76 30.17 -15.75
C LEU A 14 -32.19 29.58 -14.44
N LEU A 15 -33.01 29.37 -13.41
CA LEU A 15 -32.58 28.74 -12.15
C LEU A 15 -32.80 27.21 -12.10
N LEU A 16 -33.40 26.62 -13.13
CA LEU A 16 -33.68 25.17 -13.22
C LEU A 16 -32.69 24.40 -14.12
N GLN A 17 -31.70 25.06 -14.72
CA GLN A 17 -30.71 24.42 -15.60
C GLN A 17 -29.31 24.31 -15.01
N ASN A 18 -29.08 24.65 -13.74
CA ASN A 18 -27.85 24.25 -13.08
C ASN A 18 -28.03 22.85 -12.49
N PRO A 19 -27.50 21.78 -13.11
CA PRO A 19 -27.36 20.51 -12.39
C PRO A 19 -26.59 20.81 -11.10
N PRO A 20 -26.96 20.20 -9.96
CA PRO A 20 -26.19 20.38 -8.74
C PRO A 20 -24.75 20.02 -9.08
N ALA A 21 -23.86 20.99 -8.95
CA ALA A 21 -22.43 20.74 -8.99
C ALA A 21 -22.20 19.57 -8.03
N LYS A 22 -21.71 18.44 -8.54
CA LYS A 22 -21.39 17.26 -7.72
C LYS A 22 -20.45 17.74 -6.62
N SER A 23 -20.99 18.01 -5.44
CA SER A 23 -20.21 18.33 -4.27
C SER A 23 -19.55 17.01 -3.87
N PHE A 24 -18.28 16.87 -4.21
CA PHE A 24 -17.47 15.79 -3.68
C PHE A 24 -17.52 15.87 -2.14
N PRO A 25 -17.95 14.81 -1.44
CA PRO A 25 -18.09 14.85 0.01
C PRO A 25 -16.72 15.17 0.65
N ALA A 26 -16.71 15.94 1.74
CA ALA A 26 -15.48 16.40 2.40
C ALA A 26 -14.51 15.26 2.78
N SER A 27 -15.00 14.02 2.91
CA SER A 27 -14.19 12.80 3.11
C SER A 27 -13.17 12.57 2.00
N ASP A 28 -13.53 12.84 0.75
CA ASP A 28 -12.72 12.53 -0.42
C ASP A 28 -11.55 13.52 -0.53
N LYS A 29 -11.78 14.77 -0.13
CA LYS A 29 -10.73 15.81 -0.06
C LYS A 29 -9.67 15.46 0.99
N VAL A 30 -10.08 14.99 2.16
CA VAL A 30 -9.14 14.59 3.22
C VAL A 30 -8.29 13.41 2.79
N GLU A 31 -8.87 12.41 2.11
CA GLU A 31 -8.10 11.25 1.64
C GLU A 31 -7.12 11.62 0.52
N ASN A 32 -7.49 12.55 -0.36
CA ASN A 32 -6.58 13.07 -1.38
C ASN A 32 -5.39 13.81 -0.77
N ILE A 33 -5.64 14.72 0.19
CA ILE A 33 -4.57 15.42 0.92
C ILE A 33 -3.65 14.41 1.63
N LYS A 34 -4.20 13.37 2.25
CA LYS A 34 -3.39 12.31 2.88
C LYS A 34 -2.51 11.57 1.88
N LYS A 35 -2.99 11.33 0.65
CA LYS A 35 -2.19 10.72 -0.41
C LYS A 35 -1.07 11.66 -0.86
N GLU A 36 -1.38 12.94 -1.06
CA GLU A 36 -0.40 13.96 -1.43
C GLU A 36 0.71 14.08 -0.37
N ILE A 37 0.35 14.14 0.92
CA ILE A 37 1.33 14.18 2.02
C ILE A 37 2.25 12.95 1.99
N LYS A 38 1.70 11.75 1.75
CA LYS A 38 2.52 10.53 1.65
C LYS A 38 3.49 10.61 0.47
N LEU A 39 3.04 11.12 -0.68
CA LEU A 39 3.90 11.30 -1.85
C LEU A 39 4.96 12.38 -1.63
N LEU A 40 4.61 13.50 -1.00
CA LEU A 40 5.55 14.56 -0.63
C LEU A 40 6.62 14.04 0.34
N ASN A 41 6.24 13.22 1.33
CA ASN A 41 7.19 12.57 2.22
C ASN A 41 8.18 11.66 1.45
N LEU A 42 7.71 10.95 0.43
CA LEU A 42 8.58 10.16 -0.45
C LEU A 42 9.52 11.05 -1.27
N ILE A 43 8.98 12.06 -1.96
CA ILE A 43 9.73 12.98 -2.82
C ILE A 43 10.83 13.69 -2.02
N ASN A 44 10.48 14.20 -0.84
CA ASN A 44 11.41 14.90 0.05
C ASN A 44 12.49 13.96 0.59
N GLY A 45 12.13 12.72 0.94
CA GLY A 45 13.08 11.74 1.46
C GLY A 45 14.05 11.18 0.43
N LEU A 46 13.76 11.31 -0.87
CA LEU A 46 14.62 10.79 -1.94
C LEU A 46 15.60 11.80 -2.51
N GLU A 47 15.45 13.08 -2.16
CA GLU A 47 16.34 14.15 -2.60
C GLU A 47 16.54 14.12 -4.14
N LEU A 48 15.44 14.05 -4.88
CA LEU A 48 15.47 13.98 -6.34
C LEU A 48 16.07 15.26 -6.93
N SER A 49 17.00 15.12 -7.88
CA SER A 49 17.49 16.24 -8.67
C SER A 49 16.42 16.80 -9.61
N GLN A 50 16.61 18.02 -10.10
CA GLN A 50 15.71 18.63 -11.09
C GLN A 50 15.52 17.74 -12.33
N GLU A 51 16.62 17.24 -12.89
CA GLU A 51 16.59 16.35 -14.06
C GLU A 51 15.78 15.07 -13.78
N GLN A 52 15.96 14.47 -12.60
CA GLN A 52 15.18 13.30 -12.19
C GLN A 52 13.69 13.62 -12.04
N MET A 53 13.33 14.77 -11.45
CA MET A 53 11.93 15.18 -11.30
C MET A 53 11.28 15.40 -12.67
N GLU A 54 11.94 16.10 -13.59
CA GLU A 54 11.48 16.31 -14.97
C GLU A 54 11.30 14.97 -15.71
N TYR A 55 12.27 14.06 -15.56
CA TYR A 55 12.20 12.74 -16.17
C TYR A 55 11.02 11.91 -15.64
N ILE A 56 10.79 11.91 -14.32
CA ILE A 56 9.66 11.22 -13.69
C ILE A 56 8.34 11.82 -14.17
N ILE A 57 8.22 13.16 -14.26
CA ILE A 57 7.02 13.82 -14.82
C ILE A 57 6.73 13.32 -16.23
N GLN A 58 7.75 13.23 -17.10
CA GLN A 58 7.57 12.74 -18.47
C GLN A 58 7.07 11.28 -18.51
N GLN A 59 7.61 10.40 -17.66
CA GLN A 59 7.15 9.01 -17.61
C GLN A 59 5.74 8.89 -16.99
N ALA A 60 5.42 9.70 -15.98
CA ALA A 60 4.10 9.73 -15.36
C ALA A 60 3.01 10.23 -16.33
N GLU A 61 3.30 11.23 -17.16
CA GLU A 61 2.40 11.69 -18.24
C GLU A 61 2.19 10.60 -19.31
N GLN A 62 3.24 9.85 -19.67
CA GLN A 62 3.08 8.68 -20.55
C GLN A 62 2.19 7.61 -19.91
N ALA A 63 2.38 7.30 -18.64
CA ALA A 63 1.55 6.35 -17.91
C ALA A 63 0.08 6.82 -17.83
N LYS A 64 -0.16 8.12 -17.64
CA LYS A 64 -1.50 8.72 -17.69
C LYS A 64 -2.17 8.50 -19.05
N ARG A 65 -1.45 8.73 -20.16
CA ARG A 65 -1.97 8.47 -21.52
C ARG A 65 -2.28 7.00 -21.74
N LEU A 66 -1.41 6.09 -21.30
CA LEU A 66 -1.63 4.64 -21.39
C LEU A 66 -2.88 4.20 -20.62
N ARG A 67 -3.14 4.76 -19.44
CA ARG A 67 -4.37 4.48 -18.69
C ARG A 67 -5.62 4.93 -19.44
N LEU A 68 -5.61 6.15 -19.98
CA LEU A 68 -6.74 6.68 -20.74
C LEU A 68 -7.02 5.83 -21.99
N ASP A 69 -5.99 5.41 -22.70
CA ASP A 69 -6.12 4.53 -23.87
C ASP A 69 -6.64 3.14 -23.48
N PHE A 70 -6.09 2.54 -22.42
CA PHE A 70 -6.56 1.25 -21.90
C PHE A 70 -8.04 1.30 -21.46
N ASP A 71 -8.44 2.35 -20.74
CA ASP A 71 -9.82 2.54 -20.30
C ASP A 71 -10.77 2.73 -21.48
N LYS A 72 -10.34 3.48 -22.51
CA LYS A 72 -11.10 3.64 -23.75
C LYS A 72 -11.29 2.30 -24.47
N GLN A 73 -10.21 1.54 -24.69
CA GLN A 73 -10.28 0.23 -25.34
C GLN A 73 -11.13 -0.77 -24.55
N LYS A 74 -11.05 -0.73 -23.22
CA LYS A 74 -11.88 -1.53 -22.33
C LYS A 74 -13.35 -1.15 -22.45
N GLN A 75 -13.67 0.14 -22.52
CA GLN A 75 -15.03 0.63 -22.68
C GLN A 75 -15.62 0.25 -24.05
N GLU A 76 -14.88 0.41 -25.14
CA GLU A 76 -15.30 0.01 -26.49
C GLU A 76 -15.65 -1.48 -26.57
N ARG A 77 -14.91 -2.33 -25.85
CA ARG A 77 -15.13 -3.79 -25.81
C ARG A 77 -16.19 -4.23 -24.79
N SER A 78 -16.63 -3.33 -23.91
CA SER A 78 -17.46 -3.67 -22.74
C SER A 78 -18.84 -4.21 -23.12
N ALA A 79 -19.49 -3.60 -24.11
CA ALA A 79 -20.85 -3.97 -24.52
C ALA A 79 -20.91 -5.39 -25.09
N GLU A 80 -19.96 -5.75 -25.94
CA GLU A 80 -19.89 -7.07 -26.56
C GLU A 80 -19.44 -8.15 -25.56
N ASN A 81 -18.51 -7.82 -24.67
CA ASN A 81 -18.14 -8.69 -23.55
C ASN A 81 -19.35 -8.98 -22.66
N TYR A 82 -20.09 -7.94 -22.28
CA TYR A 82 -21.29 -8.07 -21.47
C TYR A 82 -22.32 -8.97 -22.13
N LYS A 83 -22.62 -8.76 -23.43
CA LYS A 83 -23.55 -9.62 -24.18
C LYS A 83 -23.12 -11.09 -24.16
N THR A 84 -21.83 -11.36 -24.39
CA THR A 84 -21.28 -12.71 -24.39
C THR A 84 -21.43 -13.40 -23.03
N TYR A 85 -21.06 -12.71 -21.94
CA TYR A 85 -21.17 -13.25 -20.58
C TYR A 85 -22.62 -13.36 -20.11
N ALA A 86 -23.50 -12.44 -20.52
CA ALA A 86 -24.92 -12.50 -20.23
C ALA A 86 -25.57 -13.73 -20.89
N HIS A 87 -25.23 -14.02 -22.14
CA HIS A 87 -25.71 -15.21 -22.84
C HIS A 87 -25.20 -16.51 -22.18
N LEU A 88 -23.91 -16.57 -21.83
CA LEU A 88 -23.36 -17.70 -21.09
C LEU A 88 -24.09 -17.92 -19.75
N ARG A 89 -24.34 -16.83 -19.01
CA ARG A 89 -25.07 -16.89 -17.74
C ARG A 89 -26.49 -17.45 -17.94
N GLU A 90 -27.18 -17.05 -19.01
CA GLU A 90 -28.53 -17.53 -19.30
C GLU A 90 -28.55 -19.03 -19.60
N GLU A 91 -27.64 -19.54 -20.43
CA GLU A 91 -27.55 -20.99 -20.70
C GLU A 91 -27.28 -21.78 -19.41
N LEU A 92 -26.36 -21.30 -18.56
CA LEU A 92 -26.04 -21.94 -17.28
C LEU A 92 -27.22 -21.90 -16.30
N MET A 93 -27.96 -20.79 -16.22
CA MET A 93 -29.14 -20.69 -15.35
C MET A 93 -30.27 -21.64 -15.76
N GLN A 94 -30.37 -21.97 -17.05
CA GLN A 94 -31.38 -22.90 -17.56
C GLN A 94 -30.91 -24.37 -17.47
N GLY A 95 -29.72 -24.63 -16.91
CA GLY A 95 -29.15 -25.97 -16.80
C GLY A 95 -28.82 -26.59 -18.16
N ARG A 96 -28.71 -25.78 -19.22
CA ARG A 96 -28.39 -26.26 -20.57
C ARG A 96 -26.90 -26.50 -20.69
N GLU A 97 -26.54 -27.47 -21.51
CA GLU A 97 -25.15 -27.63 -21.94
C GLU A 97 -24.76 -26.43 -22.81
N VAL A 98 -23.62 -25.81 -22.48
CA VAL A 98 -23.13 -24.63 -23.20
C VAL A 98 -22.66 -25.05 -24.59
N SER A 99 -23.16 -24.39 -25.63
CA SER A 99 -22.78 -24.71 -27.00
C SER A 99 -21.28 -24.50 -27.27
N ASP A 100 -20.66 -25.33 -28.11
CA ASP A 100 -19.24 -25.18 -28.46
C ASP A 100 -18.94 -23.87 -29.21
N GLN A 101 -19.94 -23.29 -29.87
CA GLN A 101 -19.83 -21.95 -30.44
C GLN A 101 -19.73 -20.90 -29.33
N LEU A 102 -20.58 -20.97 -28.30
CA LEU A 102 -20.53 -20.02 -27.19
C LEU A 102 -19.25 -20.18 -26.35
N LYS A 103 -18.79 -21.40 -26.08
CA LYS A 103 -17.50 -21.66 -25.42
C LYS A 103 -16.35 -20.98 -26.15
N ARG A 104 -16.25 -21.19 -27.47
CA ARG A 104 -15.22 -20.57 -28.32
C ARG A 104 -15.30 -19.05 -28.29
N HIS A 105 -16.51 -18.49 -28.39
CA HIS A 105 -16.71 -17.05 -28.36
C HIS A 105 -16.28 -16.46 -27.01
N VAL A 106 -16.67 -17.05 -25.88
CA VAL A 106 -16.25 -16.64 -24.53
C VAL A 106 -14.72 -16.70 -24.38
N HIS A 107 -14.08 -17.79 -24.83
CA HIS A 107 -12.62 -17.91 -24.78
C HIS A 107 -11.92 -16.84 -25.61
N GLN A 108 -12.40 -16.56 -26.82
CA GLN A 108 -11.88 -15.48 -27.66
C GLN A 108 -12.01 -14.13 -26.96
N ARG A 109 -13.18 -13.82 -26.39
CA ARG A 109 -13.39 -12.56 -25.65
C ARG A 109 -12.50 -12.46 -24.42
N ASN A 110 -12.35 -13.55 -23.66
CA ASN A 110 -11.48 -13.57 -22.49
C ASN A 110 -10.02 -13.36 -22.88
N LYS A 111 -9.55 -14.02 -23.94
CA LYS A 111 -8.20 -13.83 -24.48
C LYS A 111 -7.96 -12.37 -24.90
N LEU A 112 -8.90 -11.77 -25.63
CA LEU A 112 -8.77 -10.36 -26.05
C LEU A 112 -8.70 -9.37 -24.87
N VAL A 113 -9.35 -9.67 -23.75
CA VAL A 113 -9.29 -8.85 -22.53
C VAL A 113 -7.96 -9.07 -21.81
N HIS A 114 -7.49 -10.32 -21.72
CA HIS A 114 -6.18 -10.65 -21.17
C HIS A 114 -5.04 -10.02 -21.98
N ASP A 115 -5.00 -10.22 -23.29
CA ASP A 115 -3.98 -9.65 -24.18
C ASP A 115 -3.92 -8.11 -24.07
N LEU A 116 -5.07 -7.44 -23.94
CA LEU A 116 -5.14 -5.99 -23.74
C LEU A 116 -4.57 -5.57 -22.39
N LYS A 117 -4.85 -6.34 -21.33
CA LYS A 117 -4.33 -6.09 -19.99
C LYS A 117 -2.82 -6.31 -19.93
N ASP A 118 -2.35 -7.42 -20.48
CA ASP A 118 -0.93 -7.78 -20.49
C ASP A 118 -0.11 -6.71 -21.23
N LEU A 119 -0.58 -6.27 -22.41
CA LEU A 119 0.06 -5.19 -23.16
C LEU A 119 0.13 -3.87 -22.37
N TYR A 120 -0.92 -3.55 -21.61
CA TYR A 120 -0.94 -2.36 -20.75
C TYR A 120 0.04 -2.51 -19.58
N GLU A 121 0.05 -3.64 -18.89
CA GLU A 121 0.95 -3.92 -17.76
C GLU A 121 2.42 -3.92 -18.21
N ASP A 122 2.75 -4.52 -19.37
CA ASP A 122 4.09 -4.49 -19.95
C ASP A 122 4.59 -3.07 -20.23
N ARG A 123 3.71 -2.21 -20.76
CA ARG A 123 4.05 -0.81 -21.05
C ARG A 123 4.24 0.01 -19.78
N ILE A 124 3.41 -0.20 -18.76
CA ILE A 124 3.56 0.44 -17.45
C ILE A 124 4.87 0.00 -16.78
N ASN A 125 5.15 -1.30 -16.77
CA ASN A 125 6.39 -1.84 -16.23
C ASN A 125 7.62 -1.30 -16.97
N SER A 126 7.55 -1.14 -18.31
CA SER A 126 8.62 -0.50 -19.09
C SER A 126 8.92 0.93 -18.62
N LEU A 127 7.89 1.72 -18.32
CA LEU A 127 8.05 3.07 -17.75
C LEU A 127 8.65 3.01 -16.33
N ALA A 128 8.26 2.02 -15.53
CA ALA A 128 8.80 1.85 -14.19
C ALA A 128 10.29 1.47 -14.21
N VAL A 129 10.71 0.58 -15.13
CA VAL A 129 12.11 0.23 -15.35
C VAL A 129 12.93 1.44 -15.80
N LYS A 130 12.37 2.30 -16.65
CA LYS A 130 13.03 3.55 -17.06
C LYS A 130 13.31 4.47 -15.86
N ILE A 131 12.31 4.68 -14.99
CA ILE A 131 12.50 5.47 -13.75
C ILE A 131 13.53 4.78 -12.84
N LYS A 132 13.45 3.46 -12.66
CA LYS A 132 14.39 2.69 -11.84
C LYS A 132 15.85 2.95 -12.26
N ASN A 133 16.11 2.99 -13.56
CA ASN A 133 17.45 3.20 -14.12
C ASN A 133 17.93 4.66 -14.03
N ASN A 134 17.03 5.61 -13.77
CA ASN A 134 17.34 7.02 -13.56
C ASN A 134 17.57 7.37 -12.07
N LEU A 135 17.23 6.46 -11.15
CA LEU A 135 17.46 6.60 -9.72
C LEU A 135 18.84 6.05 -9.31
N GLN A 136 19.45 6.68 -8.32
CA GLN A 136 20.71 6.25 -7.72
C GLN A 136 20.49 5.11 -6.72
N GLY A 137 21.53 4.31 -6.46
CA GLY A 137 21.43 3.13 -5.59
C GLY A 137 20.88 3.43 -4.18
N TYR A 138 21.25 4.55 -3.58
CA TYR A 138 20.70 4.94 -2.27
C TYR A 138 19.22 5.34 -2.37
N GLN A 139 18.78 5.97 -3.46
CA GLN A 139 17.38 6.33 -3.69
C GLN A 139 16.53 5.07 -3.87
N LEU A 140 17.05 4.06 -4.58
CA LEU A 140 16.40 2.75 -4.69
C LEU A 140 16.30 2.06 -3.33
N TYR A 141 17.34 2.11 -2.51
CA TYR A 141 17.27 1.59 -1.14
C TYR A 141 16.24 2.33 -0.28
N LEU A 142 16.20 3.67 -0.32
CA LEU A 142 15.22 4.47 0.40
C LEU A 142 13.79 4.17 -0.06
N LEU A 143 13.56 4.01 -1.37
CA LEU A 143 12.27 3.64 -1.94
C LEU A 143 11.84 2.22 -1.50
N ASP A 144 12.77 1.26 -1.48
CA ASP A 144 12.50 -0.09 -0.97
C ASP A 144 12.12 -0.09 0.52
N GLN A 145 12.65 0.87 1.29
CA GLN A 145 12.39 0.98 2.72
C GLN A 145 11.22 1.92 3.06
N PHE A 146 10.73 2.66 2.06
CA PHE A 146 9.63 3.61 2.23
C PHE A 146 8.35 2.92 2.71
N LYS A 147 7.78 3.47 3.80
CA LYS A 147 6.47 3.13 4.36
C LYS A 147 5.58 4.39 4.27
N PRO A 148 4.48 4.37 3.51
CA PRO A 148 3.59 5.52 3.39
C PRO A 148 3.05 5.96 4.76
N CYS A 149 3.42 7.15 5.20
CA CYS A 149 3.03 7.73 6.48
C CYS A 149 2.61 9.19 6.31
N ILE A 150 1.70 9.66 7.17
CA ILE A 150 1.30 11.07 7.22
C ILE A 150 2.37 11.87 7.98
N ILE A 151 2.86 11.33 9.09
CA ILE A 151 3.92 11.91 9.91
C ILE A 151 5.13 10.95 9.84
N PRO A 152 6.29 11.39 9.32
CA PRO A 152 7.48 10.56 9.27
C PRO A 152 8.01 10.29 10.69
N PRO A 153 8.55 9.08 10.96
CA PRO A 153 9.14 8.75 12.25
C PRO A 153 10.46 9.52 12.46
N ASP A 154 10.78 9.88 13.71
CA ASP A 154 12.06 10.50 14.05
C ASP A 154 13.24 9.64 13.57
N ASN A 155 14.22 10.27 12.90
CA ASN A 155 15.38 9.74 12.16
C ASN A 155 16.40 8.91 13.00
N THR A 156 15.95 8.24 14.06
CA THR A 156 16.77 7.54 15.06
C THR A 156 17.08 6.08 14.71
N VAL A 157 16.74 5.61 13.52
CA VAL A 157 16.97 4.21 13.13
C VAL A 157 18.46 4.03 12.84
N ARG A 158 19.21 3.64 13.89
CA ARG A 158 20.59 3.20 13.77
C ARG A 158 20.63 1.90 12.97
N ILE A 159 21.63 1.78 12.10
CA ILE A 159 21.94 0.57 11.34
C ILE A 159 22.04 -0.61 12.34
N GLY A 160 21.32 -1.70 12.07
CA GLY A 160 21.26 -2.90 12.93
C GLY A 160 19.95 -3.11 13.71
N GLN A 161 19.00 -2.17 13.66
CA GLN A 161 17.68 -2.35 14.27
C GLN A 161 16.69 -3.07 13.34
N ILE A 162 15.91 -4.01 13.90
CA ILE A 162 14.83 -4.69 13.18
C ILE A 162 13.69 -3.67 12.96
N LYS A 163 13.26 -3.47 11.72
CA LYS A 163 12.45 -2.32 11.29
C LYS A 163 11.00 -2.23 11.84
N ASP A 164 10.62 -3.05 12.81
CA ASP A 164 9.34 -3.02 13.53
C ASP A 164 9.47 -3.51 15.01
N SER A 165 10.68 -3.49 15.60
CA SER A 165 10.93 -4.03 16.94
C SER A 165 10.75 -3.06 18.10
N LYS A 166 10.57 -1.75 17.85
CA LYS A 166 10.57 -0.72 18.91
C LYS A 166 9.60 -1.02 20.06
N GLY A 167 8.46 -1.65 19.80
CA GLY A 167 7.51 -2.06 20.84
C GLY A 167 8.06 -3.19 21.72
N ILE A 168 8.65 -4.21 21.10
CA ILE A 168 9.25 -5.37 21.77
C ILE A 168 10.53 -4.96 22.51
N GLU A 169 11.33 -4.08 21.92
CA GLU A 169 12.51 -3.49 22.55
C GLU A 169 12.16 -2.72 23.82
N LYS A 170 11.14 -1.85 23.77
CA LYS A 170 10.65 -1.14 24.96
C LYS A 170 10.12 -2.12 26.01
N GLN A 171 9.52 -3.22 25.60
CA GLN A 171 9.04 -4.25 26.51
C GLN A 171 10.20 -5.01 27.17
N LEU A 172 11.24 -5.36 26.41
CA LEU A 172 12.50 -5.92 26.92
C LEU A 172 13.15 -4.98 27.93
N ASP A 173 13.24 -3.69 27.61
CA ASP A 173 13.79 -2.67 28.51
C ASP A 173 12.99 -2.61 29.83
N ARG A 174 11.66 -2.56 29.74
CA ARG A 174 10.77 -2.55 30.93
C ARG A 174 10.93 -3.80 31.79
N ILE A 175 11.04 -4.97 31.15
CA ILE A 175 11.19 -6.24 31.86
C ILE A 175 12.57 -6.31 32.51
N ARG A 176 13.63 -5.83 31.86
CA ARG A 176 14.98 -5.79 32.42
C ARG A 176 15.08 -4.85 33.62
N SER A 177 14.53 -3.64 33.49
CA SER A 177 14.56 -2.63 34.57
C SER A 177 13.61 -2.93 35.73
N ALA A 178 12.76 -3.96 35.64
CA ALA A 178 11.87 -4.34 36.73
C ALA A 178 12.66 -4.93 37.92
N PRO A 179 12.36 -4.54 39.17
CA PRO A 179 12.92 -5.19 40.35
C PRO A 179 12.59 -6.70 40.39
N ASP A 180 13.48 -7.51 40.97
CA ASP A 180 13.35 -8.99 40.95
C ASP A 180 12.00 -9.48 41.51
N HIS A 181 11.56 -8.91 42.64
CA HIS A 181 10.28 -9.27 43.25
C HIS A 181 9.08 -8.95 42.35
N VAL A 182 9.16 -7.89 41.54
CA VAL A 182 8.12 -7.51 40.57
C VAL A 182 8.12 -8.47 39.38
N PHE A 183 9.31 -8.84 38.89
CA PHE A 183 9.48 -9.76 37.78
C PHE A 183 8.99 -11.17 38.16
N VAL A 184 9.42 -11.72 39.29
CA VAL A 184 9.01 -13.05 39.76
C VAL A 184 7.50 -13.16 39.91
N LYS A 185 6.84 -12.11 40.44
CA LYS A 185 5.37 -12.09 40.61
C LYS A 185 4.60 -11.97 39.28
N ARG A 186 5.23 -11.46 38.21
CA ARG A 186 4.54 -11.11 36.95
C ARG A 186 4.98 -11.93 35.75
N LYS A 187 6.04 -12.73 35.85
CA LYS A 187 6.67 -13.40 34.70
C LYS A 187 5.68 -14.27 33.91
N ASP A 188 4.83 -15.02 34.60
CA ASP A 188 3.85 -15.90 33.94
C ASP A 188 2.82 -15.09 33.15
N ASN A 189 2.27 -14.03 33.75
CA ASN A 189 1.34 -13.10 33.09
C ASN A 189 1.99 -12.36 31.90
N VAL A 190 3.28 -11.99 32.03
CA VAL A 190 4.04 -11.38 30.93
C VAL A 190 4.14 -12.35 29.76
N SER A 191 4.49 -13.61 30.01
CA SER A 191 4.61 -14.63 28.96
C SER A 191 3.27 -14.91 28.26
N GLU A 192 2.18 -14.95 29.02
CA GLU A 192 0.82 -15.14 28.52
C GLU A 192 0.37 -13.99 27.62
N LYS A 193 0.55 -12.74 28.05
CA LYS A 193 0.19 -11.56 27.25
C LYS A 193 0.95 -11.47 25.93
N ILE A 194 2.21 -11.91 25.94
CA ILE A 194 3.04 -11.91 24.73
C ILE A 194 2.56 -13.01 23.79
N LEU A 195 2.30 -14.21 24.30
CA LEU A 195 1.73 -15.30 23.51
C LEU A 195 0.40 -14.87 22.85
N GLU A 196 -0.48 -14.22 23.60
CA GLU A 196 -1.74 -13.68 23.07
C GLU A 196 -1.53 -12.60 21.99
N ALA A 197 -0.53 -11.73 22.15
CA ALA A 197 -0.18 -10.77 21.12
C ALA A 197 0.32 -11.45 19.84
N ILE A 198 1.12 -12.52 19.98
CA ILE A 198 1.62 -13.32 18.84
C ILE A 198 0.45 -14.01 18.12
N LYS A 199 -0.44 -14.68 18.87
CA LYS A 199 -1.62 -15.38 18.32
C LYS A 199 -2.49 -14.50 17.42
N LYS A 200 -2.67 -13.22 17.78
CA LYS A 200 -3.46 -12.25 16.97
C LYS A 200 -2.90 -12.02 15.58
N HIS A 201 -1.62 -12.26 15.37
CA HIS A 201 -0.94 -12.01 14.10
C HIS A 201 -0.64 -13.30 13.33
N LEU A 202 -1.07 -14.46 13.83
CA LEU A 202 -0.88 -15.74 13.16
C LEU A 202 -1.99 -16.06 12.17
N PRO A 203 -1.67 -16.77 11.06
CA PRO A 203 -2.68 -17.28 10.14
C PRO A 203 -3.72 -18.17 10.86
N LYS A 204 -4.97 -18.13 10.37
CA LYS A 204 -6.03 -19.01 10.87
C LYS A 204 -5.61 -20.47 10.71
N GLY A 205 -5.72 -21.27 11.78
CA GLY A 205 -5.35 -22.69 11.79
C GLY A 205 -3.92 -22.98 12.25
N TYR A 206 -3.12 -21.96 12.60
CA TYR A 206 -1.79 -22.16 13.17
C TYR A 206 -1.90 -22.74 14.60
N ILE A 207 -1.30 -23.91 14.83
CA ILE A 207 -1.30 -24.60 16.13
C ILE A 207 -0.01 -24.24 16.88
N ILE A 208 -0.13 -23.71 18.10
CA ILE A 208 1.00 -23.44 19.00
C ILE A 208 0.87 -24.32 20.23
N GLU A 209 1.97 -24.98 20.61
CA GLU A 209 2.09 -25.58 21.94
C GLU A 209 2.32 -24.49 22.99
N GLU A 210 1.22 -23.99 23.57
CA GLU A 210 1.23 -22.78 24.41
C GLU A 210 2.20 -22.84 25.58
N GLU A 211 2.26 -23.98 26.28
CA GLU A 211 3.11 -24.14 27.46
C GLU A 211 4.60 -24.19 27.11
N GLN A 212 4.96 -24.82 26.00
CA GLN A 212 6.36 -24.80 25.53
C GLN A 212 6.77 -23.41 25.09
N GLU A 213 5.86 -22.69 24.42
CA GLU A 213 6.14 -21.37 23.91
C GLU A 213 6.23 -20.32 25.02
N LYS A 214 5.37 -20.38 26.04
CA LYS A 214 5.49 -19.57 27.26
C LYS A 214 6.85 -19.77 27.92
N LYS A 215 7.28 -21.03 28.09
CA LYS A 215 8.60 -21.36 28.65
C LYS A 215 9.73 -20.75 27.82
N ARG A 216 9.67 -20.88 26.48
CA ARG A 216 10.67 -20.27 25.59
C ARG A 216 10.74 -18.76 25.76
N ILE A 217 9.59 -18.08 25.72
CA ILE A 217 9.50 -16.63 25.89
C ILE A 217 10.10 -16.22 27.25
N LEU A 218 9.75 -16.92 28.33
CA LEU A 218 10.29 -16.69 29.68
C LEU A 218 11.81 -16.82 29.72
N THR A 219 12.37 -17.91 29.17
CA THR A 219 13.81 -18.13 29.13
C THR A 219 14.53 -17.00 28.42
N ILE A 220 13.99 -16.48 27.32
CA ILE A 220 14.58 -15.35 26.60
C ILE A 220 14.62 -14.09 27.47
N TYR A 221 13.55 -13.81 28.21
CA TYR A 221 13.51 -12.66 29.13
C TYR A 221 14.42 -12.84 30.35
N GLU A 222 14.49 -14.04 30.92
CA GLU A 222 15.40 -14.35 32.03
C GLU A 222 16.87 -14.19 31.59
N ASN A 223 17.22 -14.69 30.41
CA ASN A 223 18.54 -14.49 29.81
C ASN A 223 18.83 -13.01 29.57
N ALA A 224 17.87 -12.26 29.03
CA ALA A 224 18.02 -10.82 28.80
C ALA A 224 18.25 -10.01 30.10
N ARG A 225 17.71 -10.47 31.24
CA ARG A 225 17.94 -9.86 32.57
C ARG A 225 19.33 -10.13 33.11
N GLN A 226 19.89 -11.32 32.84
CA GLN A 226 21.19 -11.74 33.36
C GLN A 226 22.38 -11.13 32.62
N LEU A 227 22.17 -10.57 31.43
CA LEU A 227 23.24 -9.90 30.67
C LEU A 227 23.74 -8.65 31.38
N SER A 228 25.02 -8.30 31.21
CA SER A 228 25.52 -6.97 31.58
C SER A 228 24.84 -5.89 30.72
N ASP A 229 24.88 -4.61 31.13
CA ASP A 229 24.30 -3.52 30.34
C ASP A 229 24.95 -3.41 28.95
N ILE A 230 26.26 -3.67 28.88
CA ILE A 230 27.04 -3.65 27.64
C ILE A 230 26.60 -4.82 26.74
N ASP A 231 26.54 -6.03 27.28
CA ASP A 231 26.14 -7.22 26.50
C ASP A 231 24.69 -7.16 26.04
N TYR A 232 23.80 -6.64 26.89
CA TYR A 232 22.41 -6.42 26.55
C TYR A 232 22.28 -5.41 25.41
N SER A 233 23.02 -4.29 25.47
CA SER A 233 23.00 -3.29 24.40
C SER A 233 23.42 -3.87 23.04
N LEU A 234 24.45 -4.72 23.04
CA LEU A 234 24.95 -5.39 21.83
C LEU A 234 23.99 -6.47 21.32
N LYS A 235 23.42 -7.29 22.20
CA LYS A 235 22.58 -8.45 21.83
C LYS A 235 21.09 -8.11 21.71
N LYS A 236 20.66 -6.88 22.02
CA LYS A 236 19.25 -6.48 22.03
C LYS A 236 18.51 -6.82 20.72
N ALA A 237 19.14 -6.52 19.58
CA ALA A 237 18.55 -6.81 18.27
C ALA A 237 18.39 -8.32 18.02
N ASP A 238 19.34 -9.13 18.47
CA ASP A 238 19.29 -10.59 18.33
C ASP A 238 18.24 -11.22 19.25
N ILE A 239 18.11 -10.73 20.49
CA ILE A 239 17.07 -11.17 21.44
C ILE A 239 15.67 -10.89 20.88
N VAL A 240 15.48 -9.70 20.29
CA VAL A 240 14.23 -9.36 19.58
C VAL A 240 14.01 -10.30 18.41
N LYS A 241 15.05 -10.56 17.61
CA LYS A 241 14.97 -11.46 16.45
C LYS A 241 14.53 -12.86 16.89
N GLU A 242 15.10 -13.37 17.97
CA GLU A 242 14.78 -14.66 18.55
C GLU A 242 13.31 -14.74 19.02
N LEU A 243 12.76 -13.65 19.57
CA LEU A 243 11.36 -13.60 19.98
C LEU A 243 10.39 -13.75 18.80
N ILE A 244 10.67 -13.11 17.65
CA ILE A 244 9.70 -12.96 16.56
C ILE A 244 9.96 -13.85 15.33
N SER A 245 11.17 -14.37 15.15
CA SER A 245 11.58 -15.05 13.91
C SER A 245 10.70 -16.25 13.55
N LYS A 246 10.23 -17.01 14.54
CA LYS A 246 9.30 -18.15 14.35
C LYS A 246 7.96 -17.75 13.74
N TYR A 247 7.56 -16.48 13.86
CA TYR A 247 6.23 -15.99 13.50
C TYR A 247 6.26 -14.97 12.38
N THR A 248 7.45 -14.57 11.95
CA THR A 248 7.61 -13.62 10.86
C THR A 248 7.60 -14.41 9.56
N LEU A 249 6.52 -14.31 8.78
CA LEU A 249 6.55 -14.80 7.41
C LEU A 249 7.68 -14.07 6.66
N PRO A 250 8.50 -14.78 5.86
CA PRO A 250 9.47 -14.11 5.02
C PRO A 250 8.72 -13.13 4.13
N LYS A 251 9.01 -11.83 4.27
CA LYS A 251 8.49 -10.82 3.34
C LYS A 251 9.07 -11.18 1.98
N LEU A 252 8.22 -11.60 1.06
CA LEU A 252 8.62 -11.75 -0.33
C LEU A 252 9.18 -10.39 -0.79
N PRO A 253 10.37 -10.34 -1.38
CA PRO A 253 10.91 -9.10 -1.91
C PRO A 253 9.92 -8.58 -2.95
N ILE A 254 9.33 -7.42 -2.69
CA ILE A 254 8.49 -6.73 -3.67
C ILE A 254 9.46 -6.11 -4.67
N ASP A 255 9.29 -6.40 -5.97
CA ASP A 255 10.09 -5.74 -6.99
C ASP A 255 9.91 -4.23 -6.87
N ILE A 256 11.02 -3.50 -6.86
CA ILE A 256 11.02 -2.05 -6.72
C ILE A 256 10.27 -1.36 -7.86
N THR A 257 10.16 -2.00 -9.03
CA THR A 257 9.32 -1.54 -10.14
C THR A 257 7.86 -1.38 -9.70
N ILE A 258 7.31 -2.30 -8.91
CA ILE A 258 5.95 -2.22 -8.37
C ILE A 258 5.79 -0.99 -7.47
N LYS A 259 6.81 -0.62 -6.68
CA LYS A 259 6.77 0.60 -5.88
C LYS A 259 6.82 1.86 -6.75
N ILE A 260 7.64 1.85 -7.79
CA ILE A 260 7.73 2.93 -8.77
C ILE A 260 6.38 3.12 -9.47
N GLU A 261 5.72 2.05 -9.91
CA GLU A 261 4.40 2.12 -10.52
C GLU A 261 3.36 2.75 -9.59
N ARG A 262 3.37 2.33 -8.31
CA ARG A 262 2.41 2.79 -7.29
C ARG A 262 2.60 4.23 -6.86
N HIS A 263 3.78 4.82 -7.01
CA HIS A 263 4.09 6.14 -6.46
C HIS A 263 4.52 7.17 -7.50
N PHE A 264 5.29 6.77 -8.51
CA PHE A 264 5.84 7.67 -9.53
C PHE A 264 5.14 7.64 -10.86
N LEU A 265 4.29 6.64 -11.12
CA LEU A 265 3.49 6.61 -12.34
C LEU A 265 2.06 7.06 -12.10
N THR A 266 1.68 7.58 -10.93
CA THR A 266 0.30 8.02 -10.66
C THR A 266 0.05 9.44 -11.18
N PRO A 267 -1.19 9.84 -11.52
CA PRO A 267 -1.47 11.20 -11.99
C PRO A 267 -1.13 12.30 -10.98
N GLU A 268 -1.23 12.00 -9.68
CA GLU A 268 -1.02 12.98 -8.59
C GLU A 268 0.43 13.43 -8.48
N ILE A 269 1.40 12.54 -8.76
CA ILE A 269 2.82 12.87 -8.67
C ILE A 269 3.24 13.97 -9.66
N ILE A 270 2.53 14.07 -10.79
CA ILE A 270 2.84 15.03 -11.86
C ILE A 270 2.71 16.46 -11.31
N GLN A 271 1.62 16.75 -10.62
CA GLN A 271 1.35 18.09 -10.11
C GLN A 271 2.31 18.42 -8.96
N LEU A 272 2.52 17.48 -8.03
CA LEU A 272 3.42 17.68 -6.89
C LEU A 272 4.87 17.94 -7.31
N LEU A 273 5.36 17.23 -8.33
CA LEU A 273 6.72 17.45 -8.84
C LEU A 273 6.84 18.78 -9.60
N LYS A 274 5.81 19.22 -10.33
CA LYS A 274 5.78 20.53 -10.98
C LYS A 274 5.83 21.66 -9.95
N GLU A 275 4.98 21.61 -8.93
CA GLU A 275 4.97 22.59 -7.84
C GLU A 275 6.33 22.64 -7.12
N LYS A 276 6.95 21.49 -6.91
CA LYS A 276 8.28 21.42 -6.28
C LYS A 276 9.39 22.01 -7.17
N LEU A 277 9.30 21.86 -8.48
CA LEU A 277 10.21 22.49 -9.44
C LEU A 277 10.04 24.01 -9.53
N GLU A 278 8.84 24.53 -9.30
CA GLU A 278 8.56 25.97 -9.27
C GLU A 278 8.98 26.64 -7.95
N THR A 279 9.09 25.87 -6.88
CA THR A 279 9.42 26.36 -5.52
C THR A 279 10.92 26.29 -5.21
N ASN A 280 11.69 25.53 -6.00
CA ASN A 280 13.15 25.39 -5.90
C ASN A 280 13.85 26.35 -6.86
#